data_AF-X1B8D3-F1
#
_entry.id   AF-X1B8D3-F1
#
_cell.length_a   1.000
_cell.length_b   1.000
_cell.length_c   1.000
_cell.angle_alpha   90.00
_cell.angle_beta   90.00
_cell.angle_gamma   90.00
#
_symmetry.space_group_name_H-M   'P 1'
#
loop_
_entity.id
_entity.type
_entity.pdbx_description
1 polymer ?
#
loop_
_entity_poly.entity_id
_entity_poly.type
_entity_poly.pdbx_seq_one_letter_code
_entity_poly.pdbx_strand_id
1 'polypeptide(L)' 'TLNGARSMGIDKHYGSIEADKVANFVVLNANPEKDIVNTKEIYMVFKDGKPWQ' A
#
# COMPACT_ATOMS: atom_id res chain seq x y z
N THR A 1 4.40 -5.67 -0.52
CA THR A 1 3.16 -5.61 0.29
C THR A 1 2.66 -7.02 0.62
N LEU A 2 2.27 -7.83 -0.36
CA LEU A 2 1.65 -9.14 -0.13
C LEU A 2 2.58 -10.16 0.54
N ASN A 3 3.85 -10.24 0.13
CA ASN A 3 4.80 -11.20 0.72
C ASN A 3 5.00 -11.00 2.22
N GLY A 4 5.07 -9.73 2.68
CA GLY A 4 5.12 -9.42 4.10
C GLY A 4 3.85 -9.83 4.83
N ALA A 5 2.67 -9.53 4.25
CA ALA A 5 1.39 -9.93 4.82
C ALA A 5 1.25 -11.46 4.95
N ARG A 6 1.71 -12.22 3.95
CA ARG A 6 1.74 -13.70 3.98
C ARG A 6 2.67 -14.24 5.05
N SER A 7 3.87 -13.68 5.16
CA SER A 7 4.84 -14.08 6.19
C SER A 7 4.31 -13.85 7.61
N MET A 8 3.41 -12.88 7.79
CA MET A 8 2.76 -12.58 9.07
C MET A 8 1.40 -13.29 9.25
N GLY A 9 0.89 -13.99 8.23
CA GLY A 9 -0.42 -14.65 8.26
C GLY A 9 -1.63 -13.68 8.25
N ILE A 10 -1.45 -12.46 7.75
CA ILE A 10 -2.48 -11.40 7.74
C ILE A 10 -2.95 -11.03 6.31
N ASP A 11 -2.56 -11.80 5.31
CA ASP A 11 -2.82 -11.54 3.88
C ASP A 11 -4.30 -11.58 3.47
N LYS A 12 -5.15 -12.19 4.30
CA LYS A 12 -6.62 -12.10 4.17
C LYS A 12 -7.15 -10.67 4.30
N HIS A 13 -6.47 -9.83 5.07
CA HIS A 13 -6.94 -8.47 5.40
C HIS A 13 -6.01 -7.37 4.87
N TYR A 14 -4.74 -7.69 4.58
CA TYR A 14 -3.71 -6.71 4.19
C TYR A 14 -2.85 -7.19 3.03
N GLY A 15 -2.06 -6.28 2.45
CA GLY A 15 -0.96 -6.61 1.55
C GLY A 15 -1.30 -6.56 0.05
N SER A 16 -2.55 -6.36 -0.33
CA SER A 16 -2.96 -6.08 -1.71
C SER A 16 -4.19 -5.16 -1.73
N ILE A 17 -4.47 -4.58 -2.90
CA ILE A 17 -5.66 -3.76 -3.15
C ILE A 17 -6.73 -4.68 -3.75
N GLU A 18 -7.64 -5.14 -2.90
CA GLU A 18 -8.74 -6.05 -3.24
C GLU A 18 -9.98 -5.64 -2.42
N ALA A 19 -11.17 -6.03 -2.88
CA ALA A 19 -12.39 -5.86 -2.10
C ALA A 19 -12.27 -6.59 -0.75
N ASP A 20 -12.98 -6.08 0.26
CA ASP A 20 -13.05 -6.62 1.62
C ASP A 20 -11.74 -6.59 2.44
N LYS A 21 -10.65 -6.06 1.88
CA LYS A 21 -9.40 -5.78 2.62
C LYS A 21 -9.42 -4.40 3.27
N VAL A 22 -8.58 -4.25 4.28
CA VAL A 22 -8.40 -2.97 4.97
C VAL A 22 -7.78 -1.95 4.01
N ALA A 23 -8.39 -0.78 3.92
CA ALA A 23 -7.99 0.30 3.02
C ALA A 23 -6.71 1.03 3.50
N ASN A 24 -5.58 0.31 3.41
CA ASN A 24 -4.23 0.81 3.65
C ASN A 24 -3.47 0.86 2.33
N PHE A 25 -3.26 2.06 1.81
CA PHE A 25 -2.54 2.27 0.55
C PHE A 25 -1.87 3.64 0.52
N VAL A 26 -0.98 3.82 -0.45
CA VAL A 26 -0.31 5.09 -0.74
C VAL A 26 -0.51 5.45 -2.21
N VAL A 27 -0.53 6.75 -2.50
CA VAL A 27 -0.52 7.29 -3.86
C VAL A 27 0.85 7.88 -4.11
N LEU A 28 1.46 7.56 -5.25
CA LEU A 28 2.80 8.05 -5.63
C LEU A 28 2.68 9.09 -6.75
N ASN A 29 3.54 10.10 -6.72
CA ASN A 29 3.65 11.11 -7.79
C ASN A 29 4.41 10.60 -9.02
N ALA A 30 5.13 9.49 -8.89
CA ALA A 30 5.97 8.92 -9.94
C ALA A 30 5.81 7.40 -10.04
N ASN A 31 6.04 6.85 -11.24
CA ASN A 31 5.86 5.43 -11.51
C ASN A 31 7.02 4.59 -10.93
N PRO A 32 6.77 3.70 -9.95
CA PRO A 32 7.81 2.86 -9.34
C PRO A 32 8.31 1.72 -10.25
N GLU A 33 7.60 1.36 -11.32
CA GLU A 33 8.05 0.35 -12.28
C GLU A 33 9.16 0.89 -13.19
N LYS A 34 9.24 2.21 -13.37
CA LYS A 34 10.30 2.86 -14.15
C LYS A 34 11.59 3.04 -13.36
N ASP A 35 11.46 3.38 -12.08
CA ASP A 35 12.57 3.50 -11.13
C ASP A 35 12.04 3.22 -9.73
N ILE A 36 12.65 2.26 -9.03
CA ILE A 36 12.23 1.86 -7.68
C ILE A 36 12.39 2.99 -6.66
N VAL A 37 13.28 3.96 -6.91
CA VAL A 37 13.45 5.14 -6.04
C VAL A 37 12.17 5.98 -5.96
N ASN A 38 11.33 5.93 -7.01
CA ASN A 38 10.04 6.62 -7.05
C ASN A 38 9.06 6.15 -5.97
N THR A 39 9.32 5.01 -5.31
CA THR A 39 8.54 4.59 -4.12
C THR A 39 8.60 5.59 -2.95
N LYS A 40 9.57 6.52 -2.97
CA LYS A 40 9.72 7.60 -1.98
C LYS A 40 8.88 8.83 -2.31
N GLU A 41 8.41 8.97 -3.54
CA GLU A 41 7.62 10.12 -4.02
C GLU A 41 6.14 9.98 -3.62
N ILE A 42 5.88 9.92 -2.31
CA ILE A 42 4.55 9.70 -1.75
C ILE A 42 3.75 10.99 -1.81
N TYR A 43 2.62 10.96 -2.52
CA TYR A 43 1.65 12.06 -2.61
C TYR A 43 0.67 12.06 -1.44
N MET A 44 0.12 10.89 -1.11
CA MET A 44 -0.90 10.74 -0.09
C MET A 44 -0.83 9.36 0.54
N VAL A 45 -1.18 9.28 1.82
CA VAL A 45 -1.26 8.02 2.57
C VAL A 45 -2.68 7.86 3.07
N PHE A 46 -3.22 6.65 2.93
CA PHE A 46 -4.49 6.27 3.55
C PHE A 46 -4.25 5.14 4.54
N LYS A 47 -4.85 5.28 5.73
CA LYS A 47 -4.82 4.30 6.79
C LYS A 47 -6.24 4.06 7.29
N ASP A 48 -6.67 2.80 7.29
CA ASP A 48 -7.99 2.34 7.70
C ASP A 48 -9.12 3.15 7.03
N GLY A 49 -8.93 3.44 5.73
CA GLY A 49 -9.88 4.20 4.91
C GLY A 49 -9.87 5.71 5.14
N LYS A 50 -8.97 6.24 5.98
CA LYS A 50 -8.87 7.68 6.26
C LYS A 50 -7.58 8.25 5.67
N PRO A 51 -7.63 9.46 5.10
CA PRO A 51 -6.40 10.15 4.72
C PRO A 51 -5.56 10.39 5.98
N TRP A 52 -4.29 10.02 5.91
CA TRP A 52 -3.31 10.23 6.95
C TRP A 52 -2.70 11.63 6.76
N GLN A 53 -2.81 12.48 7.78
CA GLN A 53 -2.21 13.82 7.82
C GLN A 53 -0.80 13.77 8.39
#